data_AF-A0A0Q8M259-F1
#
_entry.id   AF-A0A0Q8M259-F1
#
_cell.length_a   1.000
_cell.length_b   1.000
_cell.length_c   1.000
_cell.angle_alpha   90.00
_cell.angle_beta   90.00
_cell.angle_gamma   90.00
#
_symmetry.space_group_name_H-M   'P 1'
#
loop_
_entity.id
_entity.type
_entity.pdbx_description
1 polymer ?
#
loop_
_entity_poly.entity_id
_entity_poly.type
_entity_poly.pdbx_seq_one_letter_code
_entity_poly.pdbx_strand_id
1 'polypeptide(L)'
;MSTADLLHGHRRSGAMAPPLQSKRGAAESAAPDYHALGTFSETWAFLELFLDRCVSVIDFDPDRDAREPSSLKAKLDALDTAVRLPSPLKELTDEVTTLTAEVRILAGKRQAVLQNVARASLNRLGMNLFAIPGATLGAGAVGSSFGDDETIEALHLRTCDLVRRSVLLIGALQARCGR
;
A
#
# COMPACT_ATOMS: atom_id res chain seq x y z
N MET A 1 -10.79 17.16 32.50
CA MET A 1 -11.19 15.74 32.55
C MET A 1 -9.92 14.90 32.53
N SER A 2 -9.74 14.00 33.49
CA SER A 2 -8.48 13.27 33.70
C SER A 2 -8.60 11.82 33.23
N THR A 3 -7.49 11.23 32.75
CA THR A 3 -7.39 9.86 32.23
C THR A 3 -7.74 8.78 33.25
N ALA A 4 -7.76 9.12 34.55
CA ALA A 4 -8.17 8.22 35.63
C ALA A 4 -9.68 7.89 35.63
N ASP A 5 -10.52 8.76 35.05
CA ASP A 5 -11.97 8.61 35.07
C ASP A 5 -12.48 7.52 34.08
N LEU A 6 -11.65 7.10 33.11
CA LEU A 6 -12.01 6.08 32.11
C LEU A 6 -11.86 4.63 32.59
N LEU A 7 -11.20 4.39 33.73
CA LEU A 7 -10.84 3.03 34.17
C LEU A 7 -11.84 2.40 35.16
N HIS A 8 -12.81 3.15 35.71
CA HIS A 8 -13.61 2.68 36.86
C HIS A 8 -15.14 2.63 36.65
N GLY A 9 -15.63 2.74 35.42
CA GLY A 9 -17.06 2.70 35.14
C GLY A 9 -17.61 1.30 34.82
N HIS A 10 -18.39 0.73 35.75
CA HIS A 10 -19.39 -0.35 35.61
C HIS A 10 -18.99 -1.78 36.01
N ARG A 11 -18.97 -2.04 37.34
CA ARG A 11 -19.33 -3.35 37.92
C ARG A 11 -20.73 -3.27 38.55
N ARG A 12 -21.68 -4.06 38.03
CA ARG A 12 -22.94 -4.56 38.63
C ARG A 12 -23.61 -5.41 37.54
N SER A 13 -24.28 -6.54 37.74
CA SER A 13 -24.41 -7.58 38.77
C SER A 13 -25.30 -8.65 38.10
N GLY A 14 -24.96 -9.93 38.18
CA GLY A 14 -25.87 -11.10 38.07
C GLY A 14 -26.80 -11.29 36.85
N ALA A 15 -26.48 -12.25 35.98
CA ALA A 15 -27.45 -13.16 35.37
C ALA A 15 -26.75 -14.42 34.86
N MET A 16 -27.13 -15.60 35.40
CA MET A 16 -26.70 -16.91 34.91
C MET A 16 -27.21 -17.14 33.48
N ALA A 17 -26.32 -17.54 32.58
CA ALA A 17 -26.64 -18.13 31.28
C ALA A 17 -25.84 -19.44 31.09
N PRO A 18 -26.42 -20.48 30.47
CA PRO A 18 -25.90 -21.85 30.46
C PRO A 18 -24.63 -22.03 29.59
N PRO A 19 -23.86 -23.13 29.77
CA PRO A 19 -22.55 -23.27 29.16
C PRO A 19 -22.70 -23.60 27.67
N LEU A 20 -22.59 -22.59 26.81
CA LEU A 20 -22.36 -22.81 25.40
C LEU A 20 -20.90 -23.25 25.21
N GLN A 21 -20.76 -24.49 24.79
CA GLN A 21 -19.53 -25.21 24.48
C GLN A 21 -18.46 -24.30 23.83
N SER A 22 -17.30 -24.28 24.49
CA SER A 22 -16.06 -23.65 24.06
C SER A 22 -15.49 -24.32 22.79
N LYS A 23 -16.04 -23.97 21.63
CA LYS A 23 -15.41 -24.18 20.31
C LYS A 23 -15.36 -22.88 19.51
N ARG A 24 -15.00 -21.78 20.18
CA ARG A 24 -14.89 -20.45 19.58
C ARG A 24 -13.77 -19.66 20.25
N GLY A 25 -12.56 -20.21 20.21
CA GLY A 25 -11.38 -19.64 20.89
C GLY A 25 -10.09 -19.69 20.08
N ALA A 26 -10.17 -19.94 18.77
CA ALA A 26 -9.00 -19.94 17.87
C ALA A 26 -9.16 -18.96 16.70
N ALA A 27 -10.08 -18.00 16.84
CA ALA A 27 -10.18 -16.83 15.97
C ALA A 27 -10.02 -15.54 16.82
N GLU A 28 -9.19 -15.61 17.87
CA GLU A 28 -8.50 -14.42 18.36
C GLU A 28 -7.73 -13.85 17.18
N SER A 29 -8.26 -12.76 16.61
CA SER A 29 -7.63 -11.85 15.65
C SER A 29 -6.19 -12.25 15.32
N ALA A 30 -6.01 -13.10 14.31
CA ALA A 30 -4.68 -13.48 13.85
C ALA A 30 -3.85 -12.20 13.68
N ALA A 31 -2.68 -12.16 14.32
CA ALA A 31 -1.80 -11.01 14.23
C ALA A 31 -1.52 -10.72 12.75
N PRO A 32 -1.49 -9.43 12.32
CA PRO A 32 -0.99 -9.11 11.00
C PRO A 32 0.41 -9.72 10.80
N ASP A 33 0.67 -10.26 9.63
CA ASP A 33 2.00 -10.73 9.27
C ASP A 33 2.90 -9.52 9.02
N TYR A 34 3.54 -9.04 10.08
CA TYR A 34 4.44 -7.89 10.03
C TYR A 34 5.73 -8.18 9.25
N HIS A 35 6.13 -9.45 9.10
CA HIS A 35 7.29 -9.80 8.29
C HIS A 35 6.97 -9.62 6.81
N ALA A 36 5.87 -10.21 6.33
CA ALA A 36 5.40 -10.01 4.96
C ALA A 36 5.15 -8.52 4.65
N LEU A 37 4.59 -7.78 5.62
CA LEU A 37 4.37 -6.34 5.49
C LEU A 37 5.69 -5.56 5.34
N GLY A 38 6.74 -5.95 6.07
CA GLY A 38 8.08 -5.37 5.98
C GLY A 38 8.67 -5.55 4.60
N THR A 39 8.70 -6.80 4.10
CA THR A 39 9.21 -7.12 2.75
C THR A 39 8.44 -6.37 1.67
N PHE A 40 7.11 -6.33 1.77
CA PHE A 40 6.27 -5.58 0.84
C PHE A 40 6.59 -4.08 0.86
N SER A 41 6.73 -3.48 2.05
CA SER A 41 7.02 -2.06 2.20
C SER A 41 8.39 -1.67 1.63
N GLU A 42 9.40 -2.52 1.82
CA GLU A 42 10.72 -2.34 1.22
C GLU A 42 10.67 -2.45 -0.32
N THR A 43 9.96 -3.45 -0.83
CA THR A 43 9.76 -3.62 -2.29
C THR A 43 9.04 -2.42 -2.91
N TRP A 44 8.07 -1.86 -2.20
CA TRP A 44 7.39 -0.63 -2.62
C TRP A 44 8.34 0.56 -2.69
N ALA A 45 9.25 0.70 -1.72
CA ALA A 45 10.25 1.77 -1.74
C ALA A 45 11.19 1.63 -2.96
N PHE A 46 11.59 0.41 -3.33
CA PHE A 46 12.35 0.19 -4.57
C PHE A 46 11.56 0.60 -5.81
N LEU A 47 10.27 0.27 -5.89
CA LEU A 47 9.42 0.72 -6.99
C LEU A 47 9.40 2.24 -7.11
N GLU A 48 9.20 2.95 -6.00
CA GLU A 48 9.18 4.43 -6.01
C GLU A 48 10.52 5.05 -6.40
N LEU A 49 11.64 4.39 -6.07
CA LEU A 49 12.99 4.79 -6.46
C LEU A 49 13.22 4.58 -7.95
N PHE A 50 12.85 3.42 -8.51
CA PHE A 50 13.04 3.16 -9.93
C PHE A 50 12.12 4.03 -10.82
N LEU A 51 10.88 4.27 -10.39
CA LEU A 51 10.00 5.24 -11.06
C LEU A 51 10.60 6.64 -11.05
N ASP A 52 11.20 7.05 -9.94
CA ASP A 52 11.91 8.32 -9.89
C ASP A 52 13.08 8.36 -10.88
N ARG A 53 13.85 7.27 -10.96
CA ARG A 53 14.94 7.15 -11.92
C ARG A 53 14.47 7.22 -13.37
N CYS A 54 13.34 6.59 -13.72
CA CYS A 54 12.73 6.73 -15.05
C CYS A 54 12.48 8.19 -15.40
N VAL A 55 11.90 8.96 -14.47
CA VAL A 55 11.64 10.40 -14.67
C VAL A 55 12.96 11.18 -14.82
N SER A 56 14.00 10.88 -14.03
CA SER A 56 15.31 11.55 -14.16
C SER A 56 15.99 11.29 -15.52
N VAL A 57 15.76 10.14 -16.14
CA VAL A 57 16.28 9.87 -17.49
C VAL A 57 15.60 10.79 -18.51
N ILE A 58 14.29 10.99 -18.38
CA ILE A 58 13.47 11.78 -19.31
C ILE A 58 13.75 13.29 -19.16
N ASP A 59 13.68 13.81 -17.93
CA ASP A 59 13.52 15.26 -17.70
C ASP A 59 14.85 16.03 -17.60
N PHE A 60 15.99 15.34 -17.73
CA PHE A 60 17.36 15.86 -17.52
C PHE A 60 17.44 17.07 -16.60
N ASP A 61 17.11 16.89 -15.32
CA ASP A 61 17.32 17.92 -14.33
C ASP A 61 18.55 17.56 -13.48
N PRO A 62 19.73 18.17 -13.74
CA PRO A 62 20.96 17.88 -13.00
C PRO A 62 20.87 18.29 -11.51
N ASP A 63 19.89 19.12 -11.13
CA ASP A 63 19.65 19.52 -9.73
C ASP A 63 18.56 18.69 -9.04
N ARG A 64 18.03 17.65 -9.70
CA ARG A 64 16.92 16.83 -9.18
C ARG A 64 17.29 16.05 -7.92
N ASP A 65 18.55 15.64 -7.79
CA ASP A 65 19.06 14.93 -6.61
C ASP A 65 19.05 15.82 -5.33
N ALA A 66 18.92 17.15 -5.48
CA ALA A 66 18.79 18.10 -4.38
C ALA A 66 17.32 18.47 -4.05
N ARG A 67 16.34 17.98 -4.81
CA ARG A 67 14.91 18.25 -4.57
C ARG A 67 14.28 17.19 -3.67
N GLU A 68 13.25 17.60 -2.93
CA GLU A 68 12.41 16.67 -2.19
C GLU A 68 11.83 15.59 -3.12
N PRO A 69 11.66 14.34 -2.61
CA PRO A 69 11.12 13.25 -3.39
C PRO A 69 9.72 13.63 -3.92
N SER A 70 9.60 13.68 -5.24
CA SER A 70 8.33 13.99 -5.91
C SER A 70 7.25 12.96 -5.53
N SER A 71 6.00 13.43 -5.38
CA SER A 71 4.88 12.52 -5.06
C SER A 71 4.74 11.42 -6.13
N LEU A 72 4.28 10.22 -5.74
CA LEU A 72 4.05 9.12 -6.68
C LEU A 72 3.16 9.57 -7.86
N LYS A 73 2.10 10.32 -7.58
CA LYS A 73 1.22 10.87 -8.62
C LYS A 73 2.00 11.71 -9.63
N ALA A 74 2.84 12.64 -9.15
CA ALA A 74 3.64 13.50 -10.02
C ALA A 74 4.61 12.68 -10.90
N LYS A 75 5.25 11.64 -10.34
CA LYS A 75 6.13 10.74 -11.11
C LYS A 75 5.37 10.04 -12.25
N LEU A 76 4.20 9.49 -11.96
CA LEU A 76 3.40 8.77 -12.96
C LEU A 76 2.84 9.70 -14.02
N ASP A 77 2.40 10.90 -13.63
CA ASP A 77 1.89 11.91 -14.56
C ASP A 77 3.02 12.44 -15.48
N ALA A 78 4.25 12.58 -14.97
CA ALA A 78 5.42 12.94 -15.78
C ALA A 78 5.75 11.86 -16.82
N LEU A 79 5.73 10.58 -16.43
CA LEU A 79 5.95 9.46 -17.34
C LEU A 79 4.90 9.40 -18.45
N ASP A 80 3.61 9.52 -18.08
CA ASP A 80 2.52 9.53 -19.05
C ASP A 80 2.60 10.71 -20.01
N THR A 81 3.03 11.88 -19.52
CA THR A 81 3.21 13.07 -20.35
C THR A 81 4.36 12.91 -21.34
N ALA A 82 5.48 12.32 -20.90
CA ALA A 82 6.68 12.14 -21.71
C ALA A 82 6.46 11.28 -22.96
N VAL A 83 5.62 10.24 -22.87
CA VAL A 83 5.32 9.35 -24.00
C VAL A 83 4.20 9.87 -24.91
N ARG A 84 3.36 10.80 -24.42
CA ARG A 84 2.26 11.40 -25.21
C ARG A 84 2.72 12.50 -26.16
N LEU A 85 3.82 13.18 -25.82
CA LEU A 85 4.39 14.23 -26.68
C LEU A 85 5.09 13.61 -27.90
N PRO A 86 5.18 14.32 -29.05
CA PRO A 86 5.99 13.86 -30.19
C PRO A 86 7.44 13.70 -29.75
N SER A 87 7.85 12.47 -29.49
CA SER A 87 9.08 12.13 -28.79
C SER A 87 9.64 10.82 -29.34
N PRO A 88 10.97 10.60 -29.31
CA PRO A 88 11.56 9.28 -29.55
C PRO A 88 11.01 8.20 -28.61
N LEU A 89 10.33 8.59 -27.53
CA LEU A 89 9.69 7.71 -26.55
C LEU A 89 8.31 7.19 -26.97
N LYS A 90 7.77 7.60 -28.12
CA LYS A 90 6.41 7.21 -28.55
C LYS A 90 6.21 5.69 -28.65
N GLU A 91 7.26 4.95 -29.02
CA GLU A 91 7.21 3.47 -29.07
C GLU A 91 7.02 2.81 -27.70
N LEU A 92 7.37 3.51 -26.61
CA LEU A 92 7.20 3.04 -25.24
C LEU A 92 5.84 3.40 -24.65
N THR A 93 4.95 4.03 -25.41
CA THR A 93 3.66 4.53 -24.91
C THR A 93 2.84 3.43 -24.24
N ASP A 94 2.66 2.29 -24.90
CA ASP A 94 1.82 1.21 -24.36
C ASP A 94 2.43 0.63 -23.08
N GLU A 95 3.75 0.45 -23.05
CA GLU A 95 4.47 -0.07 -21.88
C GLU A 95 4.38 0.89 -20.68
N VAL A 96 4.64 2.18 -20.92
CA VAL A 96 4.61 3.21 -19.87
C VAL A 96 3.20 3.40 -19.35
N THR A 97 2.21 3.55 -20.23
CA THR A 97 0.81 3.76 -19.81
C THR A 97 0.24 2.57 -19.05
N THR A 98 0.60 1.35 -19.46
CA THR A 98 0.21 0.13 -18.75
C THR A 98 0.89 0.07 -17.37
N LEU A 99 2.20 0.34 -17.31
CA LEU A 99 2.96 0.37 -16.06
C LEU A 99 2.37 1.41 -15.09
N THR A 100 2.13 2.64 -15.53
CA THR A 100 1.62 3.72 -14.68
C THR A 100 0.19 3.42 -14.20
N ALA A 101 -0.65 2.82 -15.03
CA ALA A 101 -1.99 2.39 -14.63
C ALA A 101 -1.95 1.29 -13.55
N GLU A 102 -1.11 0.27 -13.73
CA GLU A 102 -0.96 -0.81 -12.75
C GLU A 102 -0.40 -0.31 -11.42
N VAL A 103 0.58 0.60 -11.44
CA VAL A 103 1.12 1.22 -10.22
C VAL A 103 0.03 2.00 -9.47
N ARG A 104 -0.84 2.76 -10.17
CA ARG A 104 -1.96 3.49 -9.53
C ARG A 104 -2.94 2.54 -8.86
N ILE A 105 -3.30 1.45 -9.53
CA ILE A 105 -4.19 0.41 -8.97
C ILE A 105 -3.54 -0.21 -7.72
N LEU A 106 -2.26 -0.56 -7.79
CA LEU A 106 -1.54 -1.18 -6.69
C LEU A 106 -1.36 -0.22 -5.50
N ALA A 107 -1.15 1.07 -5.75
CA ALA A 107 -1.10 2.10 -4.70
C ALA A 107 -2.42 2.18 -3.92
N GLY A 108 -3.56 2.08 -4.61
CA GLY A 108 -4.87 2.01 -3.98
C GLY A 108 -5.02 0.77 -3.08
N LYS A 109 -4.63 -0.40 -3.59
CA LYS A 109 -4.64 -1.66 -2.81
C LYS A 109 -3.73 -1.59 -1.59
N ARG A 110 -2.51 -1.06 -1.77
CA ARG A 110 -1.55 -0.81 -0.69
C ARG A 110 -2.15 0.02 0.43
N GLN A 111 -2.78 1.15 0.07
CA GLN A 111 -3.39 2.04 1.04
C GLN A 111 -4.50 1.32 1.84
N ALA A 112 -5.35 0.54 1.17
CA ALA A 112 -6.40 -0.23 1.83
C ALA A 112 -5.82 -1.27 2.81
N VAL A 113 -4.78 -1.99 2.42
CA VAL A 113 -4.11 -2.97 3.29
C VAL A 113 -3.45 -2.30 4.49
N LEU A 114 -2.73 -1.20 4.31
CA LEU A 114 -2.11 -0.46 5.41
C LEU A 114 -3.14 0.09 6.40
N GLN A 115 -4.28 0.59 5.91
CA GLN A 115 -5.39 1.02 6.76
C GLN A 115 -6.00 -0.15 7.55
N ASN A 116 -6.10 -1.33 6.95
CA ASN A 116 -6.58 -2.55 7.62
C ASN A 116 -5.60 -3.04 8.68
N VAL A 117 -4.30 -3.06 8.39
CA VAL A 117 -3.25 -3.39 9.38
C VAL A 117 -3.31 -2.41 10.54
N ALA A 118 -3.33 -1.10 10.26
CA ALA A 118 -3.39 -0.09 11.30
C ALA A 118 -4.64 -0.23 12.19
N ARG A 119 -5.79 -0.56 11.59
CA ARG A 119 -7.03 -0.87 12.35
C ARG A 119 -6.86 -2.12 13.23
N ALA A 120 -6.28 -3.19 12.69
CA ALA A 120 -6.02 -4.41 13.46
C ALA A 120 -5.06 -4.14 14.63
N SER A 121 -4.02 -3.33 14.41
CA SER A 121 -3.08 -2.91 15.46
C SER A 121 -3.78 -2.07 16.54
N LEU A 122 -4.59 -1.07 16.17
CA LEU A 122 -5.37 -0.27 17.12
C LEU A 122 -6.35 -1.13 17.93
N ASN A 123 -6.99 -2.10 17.27
CA ASN A 123 -7.92 -3.02 17.92
C ASN A 123 -7.23 -3.86 19.00
N ARG A 124 -6.03 -4.36 18.71
CA ARG A 124 -5.23 -5.11 19.68
C ARG A 124 -4.74 -4.27 20.85
N LEU A 125 -4.54 -2.98 20.63
CA LEU A 125 -4.16 -2.02 21.69
C LEU A 125 -5.36 -1.54 22.52
N GLY A 126 -6.59 -1.99 22.22
CA GLY A 126 -7.81 -1.51 22.88
C GLY A 126 -8.18 -0.07 22.50
N MET A 127 -7.61 0.45 21.40
CA MET A 127 -7.71 1.83 20.95
C MET A 127 -8.77 2.03 19.85
N ASN A 128 -9.83 1.22 19.85
CA ASN A 128 -10.85 1.16 18.79
C ASN A 128 -11.58 2.51 18.59
N LEU A 129 -11.58 3.37 19.61
CA LEU A 129 -12.19 4.70 19.59
C LEU A 129 -11.42 5.70 18.71
N PHE A 130 -10.15 5.43 18.39
CA PHE A 130 -9.33 6.26 17.49
C PHE A 130 -9.46 5.79 16.03
N ALA A 131 -10.65 5.33 15.63
CA ALA A 131 -10.91 4.74 14.32
C ALA A 131 -10.39 5.64 13.18
N ILE A 132 -9.62 5.04 12.28
CA ILE A 132 -9.02 5.71 11.14
C ILE A 132 -10.15 6.19 10.21
N PRO A 133 -10.30 7.52 9.98
CA PRO A 133 -11.34 8.05 9.11
C PRO A 133 -11.21 7.50 7.68
N GLY A 134 -12.32 7.05 7.08
CA GLY A 134 -12.39 6.67 5.67
C GLY A 134 -12.51 5.18 5.35
N ALA A 135 -12.56 4.29 6.35
CA ALA A 135 -12.75 2.87 6.12
C ALA A 135 -14.18 2.40 6.38
N THR A 136 -15.11 2.77 5.50
CA THR A 136 -16.43 2.14 5.45
C THR A 136 -16.36 0.88 4.59
N LEU A 137 -15.94 -0.24 5.18
CA LEU A 137 -16.41 -1.56 4.78
C LEU A 137 -17.24 -2.08 5.94
N GLY A 138 -18.51 -2.39 5.64
CA GLY A 138 -19.56 -2.60 6.62
C GLY A 138 -19.19 -3.57 7.74
N ALA A 139 -19.90 -3.42 8.87
CA ALA A 139 -19.78 -4.17 10.11
C ALA A 139 -20.04 -5.69 10.00
N GLY A 140 -19.85 -6.31 8.83
CA GLY A 140 -19.82 -7.76 8.59
C GLY A 140 -18.44 -8.29 8.16
N ALA A 141 -17.41 -7.46 8.00
CA ALA A 141 -16.07 -7.90 7.57
C ALA A 141 -15.14 -8.37 8.71
N VAL A 142 -15.69 -8.61 9.92
CA VAL A 142 -14.96 -9.27 11.02
C VAL A 142 -14.96 -10.77 10.75
N GLY A 143 -14.17 -11.22 9.78
CA GLY A 143 -14.07 -12.63 9.41
C GLY A 143 -14.03 -12.94 7.92
N SER A 144 -13.99 -11.93 7.04
CA SER A 144 -13.67 -12.20 5.64
C SER A 144 -12.19 -12.55 5.56
N SER A 145 -11.92 -13.85 5.42
CA SER A 145 -10.71 -14.32 4.74
C SER A 145 -10.51 -13.40 3.53
N PHE A 146 -9.36 -12.73 3.46
CA PHE A 146 -8.95 -12.05 2.24
C PHE A 146 -9.10 -13.07 1.11
N GLY A 147 -9.73 -12.68 -0.01
CA GLY A 147 -9.58 -13.49 -1.22
C GLY A 147 -8.09 -13.65 -1.49
N ASP A 148 -7.66 -14.79 -2.01
CA ASP A 148 -6.23 -15.09 -2.24
C ASP A 148 -5.49 -13.97 -3.00
N ASP A 149 -6.24 -13.18 -3.78
CA ASP A 149 -5.77 -12.07 -4.60
C ASP A 149 -5.56 -10.71 -3.86
N GLU A 150 -5.86 -10.66 -2.55
CA GLU A 150 -5.69 -9.49 -1.67
C GLU A 150 -4.68 -9.72 -0.53
N THR A 151 -3.96 -10.85 -0.56
CA THR A 151 -2.90 -11.14 0.42
C THR A 151 -1.71 -10.19 0.25
N ILE A 152 -1.00 -9.90 1.35
CA ILE A 152 0.24 -9.09 1.31
C ILE A 152 1.27 -9.72 0.36
N GLU A 153 1.32 -11.04 0.31
CA GLU A 153 2.18 -11.80 -0.60
C GLU A 153 1.83 -11.57 -2.07
N ALA A 154 0.55 -11.62 -2.45
CA ALA A 154 0.12 -11.31 -3.81
C ALA A 154 0.46 -9.86 -4.21
N LEU A 155 0.29 -8.90 -3.29
CA LEU A 155 0.70 -7.52 -3.51
C LEU A 155 2.22 -7.38 -3.65
N HIS A 156 2.99 -8.11 -2.86
CA HIS A 156 4.45 -8.16 -2.95
C HIS A 156 4.90 -8.68 -4.31
N LEU A 157 4.39 -9.82 -4.78
CA LEU A 157 4.74 -10.38 -6.09
C LEU A 157 4.40 -9.43 -7.24
N ARG A 158 3.23 -8.77 -7.20
CA ARG A 158 2.88 -7.73 -8.18
C ARG A 158 3.84 -6.54 -8.13
N THR A 159 4.25 -6.13 -6.93
CA THR A 159 5.24 -5.05 -6.77
C THR A 159 6.59 -5.46 -7.35
N CYS A 160 7.04 -6.70 -7.14
CA CYS A 160 8.27 -7.23 -7.72
C CYS A 160 8.25 -7.20 -9.26
N ASP A 161 7.12 -7.56 -9.89
CA ASP A 161 7.00 -7.45 -11.35
C ASP A 161 7.08 -6.00 -11.82
N LEU A 162 6.39 -5.07 -11.14
CA LEU A 162 6.46 -3.64 -11.46
C LEU A 162 7.87 -3.06 -11.27
N VAL A 163 8.60 -3.51 -10.25
CA VAL A 163 10.02 -3.15 -10.06
C VAL A 163 10.83 -3.64 -11.26
N ARG A 164 10.68 -4.91 -11.64
CA ARG A 164 11.39 -5.49 -12.80
C ARG A 164 11.12 -4.69 -14.07
N ARG A 165 9.85 -4.38 -14.35
CA ARG A 165 9.45 -3.59 -15.53
C ARG A 165 9.97 -2.17 -15.47
N SER A 166 10.00 -1.55 -14.29
CA SER A 166 10.59 -0.21 -14.11
C SER A 166 12.09 -0.21 -14.42
N VAL A 167 12.83 -1.25 -14.00
CA VAL A 167 14.26 -1.40 -14.32
C VAL A 167 14.49 -1.57 -15.82
N LEU A 168 13.69 -2.40 -16.50
CA LEU A 168 13.76 -2.56 -17.96
C LEU A 168 13.44 -1.25 -18.70
N LEU A 169 12.44 -0.52 -18.20
CA LEU A 169 12.06 0.77 -18.74
C LEU A 169 13.20 1.79 -18.63
N ILE A 170 13.96 1.82 -17.52
CA ILE A 170 15.14 2.69 -17.39
C ILE A 170 16.12 2.46 -18.56
N GLY A 171 16.46 1.20 -18.85
CA GLY A 171 17.36 0.88 -19.96
C GLY A 171 16.79 1.30 -21.33
N ALA A 172 15.48 1.06 -21.52
CA ALA A 172 14.78 1.44 -22.75
C ALA A 172 14.69 2.97 -22.94
N LEU A 173 14.55 3.73 -21.85
CA LEU A 173 14.58 5.19 -21.83
C LEU A 173 15.99 5.71 -22.11
N GLN A 174 17.00 5.16 -21.45
CA GLN A 174 18.41 5.54 -21.64
C GLN A 174 18.84 5.41 -23.11
N ALA A 175 18.55 4.26 -23.73
CA ALA A 175 18.87 4.01 -25.13
C ALA A 175 18.23 5.02 -26.10
N ARG A 176 17.04 5.56 -25.78
CA ARG A 176 16.31 6.52 -26.62
C ARG A 176 16.67 7.97 -26.32
N CYS A 177 17.03 8.27 -25.07
CA CYS A 177 17.48 9.59 -24.63
C CYS A 177 18.98 9.83 -24.87
N GLY A 178 19.71 8.84 -25.43
CA GLY A 178 21.13 8.94 -25.73
C GLY A 178 22.03 8.88 -24.49
N ARG A 179 21.68 8.05 -23.50
CA ARG A 179 22.40 7.89 -22.23
C ARG A 179 22.77 6.45 -21.92
#